data_AF-A0ABD6QK63-F1
#
_entry.id   AF-A0ABD6QK63-F1
#
_cell.length_a   1.000
_cell.length_b   1.000
_cell.length_c   1.000
_cell.angle_alpha   90.00
_cell.angle_beta   90.00
_cell.angle_gamma   90.00
#
_symmetry.space_group_name_H-M   'P 1'
#
loop_
_entity.id
_entity.type
_entity.pdbx_description
1 polymer ?
#
loop_
_entity_poly.entity_id
_entity_poly.type
_entity_poly.pdbx_seq_one_letter_code
_entity_poly.pdbx_strand_id
1 'polypeptide(L)'
;MPAIGTVRRIQALAAIGYRISDLNPMLGRGRNCVEQWIKRDVVSSDSAADVADLYRRLSMVPGPSELSRRRAAKRGWVPPLAWDDIDDPNEVPNMGGLVQVSFPDRYRELREHVGLSPGEIADRLGIKFESLQQQLLRYGMSEGLAS
;
A
#
# COMPACT_ATOMS: atom_id res chain seq x y z
N MET A 1 8.48 3.86 26.11
CA MET A 1 8.81 2.96 25.00
C MET A 1 9.06 3.80 23.75
N PRO A 2 9.90 3.37 22.79
CA PRO A 2 10.01 4.02 21.48
C PRO A 2 8.65 4.17 20.81
N ALA A 3 8.39 5.33 20.20
CA ALA A 3 7.10 5.61 19.57
C ALA A 3 6.92 4.96 18.19
N ILE A 4 7.99 4.48 17.56
CA ILE A 4 8.01 4.05 16.14
C ILE A 4 6.88 3.09 15.78
N GLY A 5 6.69 2.01 16.55
CA GLY A 5 5.63 1.04 16.32
C GLY A 5 4.22 1.62 16.52
N THR A 6 4.06 2.56 17.45
CA THR A 6 2.79 3.29 17.68
C THR A 6 2.48 4.18 16.47
N VAL A 7 3.48 4.94 16.02
CA VAL A 7 3.37 5.85 14.87
C VAL A 7 3.05 5.07 13.60
N ARG A 8 3.77 3.99 13.30
CA ARG A 8 3.55 3.15 12.12
C ARG A 8 2.14 2.55 12.10
N ARG A 9 1.62 2.05 13.22
CA ARG A 9 0.24 1.53 13.32
C ARG A 9 -0.80 2.59 12.99
N ILE A 10 -0.66 3.79 13.55
CA ILE A 10 -1.58 4.91 13.28
C ILE A 10 -1.55 5.29 11.80
N GLN A 11 -0.35 5.39 11.22
CA GLN A 11 -0.16 5.72 9.81
C GLN A 11 -0.78 4.65 8.90
N ALA A 12 -0.62 3.38 9.25
CA ALA A 12 -1.18 2.26 8.52
C ALA A 12 -2.73 2.24 8.57
N LEU A 13 -3.34 2.55 9.71
CA LEU A 13 -4.79 2.75 9.79
C LEU A 13 -5.27 3.91 8.92
N ALA A 14 -4.52 5.01 8.87
CA ALA A 14 -4.82 6.11 7.96
C ALA A 14 -4.69 5.70 6.48
N ALA A 15 -3.72 4.85 6.14
CA ALA A 15 -3.51 4.33 4.80
C ALA A 15 -4.65 3.44 4.30
N ILE A 16 -5.38 2.75 5.18
CA ILE A 16 -6.60 2.00 4.83
C ILE A 16 -7.90 2.80 4.94
N GLY A 17 -7.82 4.07 5.37
CA GLY A 17 -8.92 5.03 5.26
C GLY A 17 -9.53 5.49 6.58
N TYR A 18 -8.92 5.22 7.73
CA TYR A 18 -9.37 5.82 8.99
C TYR A 18 -8.89 7.27 9.08
N ARG A 19 -9.78 8.19 9.49
CA ARG A 19 -9.37 9.56 9.79
C ARG A 19 -8.72 9.58 11.17
N ILE A 20 -7.64 10.33 11.33
CA ILE A 20 -7.00 10.52 12.64
C ILE A 20 -7.99 11.06 13.69
N SER A 21 -8.90 11.94 13.26
CA SER A 21 -9.99 12.47 14.08
C SER A 21 -10.93 11.38 14.62
N ASP A 22 -11.08 10.26 13.90
CA ASP A 22 -11.97 9.16 14.28
C ASP A 22 -11.25 8.17 15.21
N LEU A 23 -9.92 8.07 15.12
CA LEU A 23 -9.12 7.20 16.00
C LEU A 23 -9.08 7.72 17.44
N ASN A 24 -8.98 9.04 17.62
CA ASN A 24 -8.95 9.69 18.94
C ASN A 24 -10.11 9.23 19.87
N PRO A 25 -11.39 9.31 19.48
CA PRO A 25 -12.49 8.84 20.34
C PRO A 25 -12.50 7.32 20.53
N MET A 26 -12.02 6.54 19.56
CA MET A 26 -11.95 5.09 19.67
C MET A 26 -10.92 4.61 20.71
N LEU A 27 -9.89 5.41 20.96
CA LEU A 27 -8.88 5.15 21.99
C LEU A 27 -9.33 5.57 23.40
N GLY A 28 -10.47 6.26 23.53
CA GLY A 28 -10.95 6.76 24.82
C GLY A 28 -10.02 7.82 25.46
N ARG A 29 -9.13 8.45 24.67
CA ARG A 29 -8.13 9.41 25.16
C ARG A 29 -8.44 10.85 24.75
N GLY A 30 -7.74 11.80 25.37
CA GLY A 30 -7.94 13.23 25.15
C GLY A 30 -7.85 13.65 23.68
N ARG A 31 -8.56 14.74 23.34
CA ARG A 31 -8.55 15.32 21.99
C ARG A 31 -7.10 15.60 21.57
N ASN A 32 -6.71 15.12 20.39
CA ASN A 32 -5.39 15.29 19.77
C ASN A 32 -4.24 14.39 20.29
N CYS A 33 -4.53 13.31 21.03
CA CYS A 33 -3.48 12.41 21.51
C CYS A 33 -2.71 11.73 20.36
N VAL A 34 -3.42 11.27 19.33
CA VAL A 34 -2.83 10.60 18.17
C VAL A 34 -1.88 11.54 17.41
N GLU A 35 -2.29 12.79 17.20
CA GLU A 35 -1.47 13.82 16.55
C GLU A 35 -0.20 14.15 17.35
N GLN A 36 -0.25 14.06 18.68
CA GLN A 36 0.92 14.26 19.54
C GLN A 36 1.88 13.07 19.47
N TRP A 37 1.36 11.84 19.47
CA TRP A 37 2.21 10.64 19.44
C TRP A 37 2.99 10.50 18.13
N ILE A 38 2.41 10.89 16.99
CA ILE A 38 3.11 10.91 15.69
C ILE A 38 4.36 11.82 15.71
N LYS A 39 4.40 12.83 16.59
CA LYS A 39 5.48 13.83 16.66
C LYS A 39 6.50 13.58 17.76
N ARG A 40 6.33 12.53 18.57
CA ARG A 40 7.19 12.24 19.72
C ARG A 40 8.05 11.02 19.46
N ASP A 41 9.24 11.01 20.04
CA ASP A 41 10.14 9.85 19.98
C ASP A 41 9.76 8.74 20.98
N VAL A 42 9.00 9.11 22.02
CA VAL A 42 8.58 8.19 23.09
C VAL A 42 7.09 8.35 23.44
N VAL A 43 6.48 7.22 23.80
CA VAL A 43 5.11 7.14 24.34
C VAL A 43 5.08 6.28 25.60
N SER A 44 4.04 6.46 26.42
CA SER A 44 3.80 5.57 27.56
C SER A 44 3.44 4.16 27.08
N SER A 45 3.76 3.15 27.89
CA SER A 45 3.44 1.76 27.59
C SER A 45 1.94 1.56 27.40
N ASP A 46 1.10 2.20 28.23
CA ASP A 46 -0.35 2.13 28.10
C ASP A 46 -0.85 2.72 26.77
N SER A 47 -0.24 3.81 26.30
CA SER A 47 -0.63 4.42 25.02
C SER A 47 -0.26 3.51 23.85
N ALA A 48 0.91 2.88 23.91
CA ALA A 48 1.34 1.92 22.91
C ALA A 48 0.42 0.69 22.88
N ALA A 49 0.02 0.18 24.06
CA ALA A 49 -0.90 -0.94 24.19
C ALA A 49 -2.27 -0.62 23.60
N ASP A 50 -2.87 0.54 23.92
CA ASP A 50 -4.16 0.94 23.37
C ASP A 50 -4.14 1.04 21.84
N VAL A 51 -3.06 1.61 21.28
CA VAL A 51 -2.91 1.70 19.82
C VAL A 51 -2.71 0.33 19.19
N ALA A 52 -1.96 -0.56 19.83
CA ALA A 52 -1.81 -1.94 19.37
C ALA A 52 -3.16 -2.66 19.35
N ASP A 53 -3.98 -2.49 20.38
CA ASP A 53 -5.31 -3.08 20.48
C ASP A 53 -6.28 -2.54 19.42
N LEU A 54 -6.27 -1.23 19.21
CA LEU A 54 -7.07 -0.61 18.15
C LEU A 54 -6.60 -1.08 16.77
N TYR A 55 -5.30 -1.16 16.55
CA TYR A 55 -4.71 -1.65 15.30
C TYR A 55 -5.13 -3.08 15.02
N ARG A 56 -5.03 -4.00 15.99
CA ARG A 56 -5.45 -5.39 15.83
C ARG A 56 -6.92 -5.53 15.41
N ARG A 57 -7.78 -4.62 15.88
CA ARG A 57 -9.21 -4.63 15.54
C ARG A 57 -9.50 -4.11 14.13
N LEU A 58 -8.70 -3.14 13.65
CA LEU A 58 -9.04 -2.36 12.45
C LEU A 58 -8.12 -2.65 11.25
N SER A 59 -6.96 -3.31 11.44
CA SER A 59 -5.94 -3.48 10.41
C SER A 59 -6.44 -4.21 9.15
N MET A 60 -7.47 -5.04 9.28
CA MET A 60 -8.09 -5.79 8.17
C MET A 60 -9.44 -5.20 7.72
N VAL A 61 -9.83 -4.05 8.25
CA VAL A 61 -11.13 -3.42 7.98
C VAL A 61 -10.88 -2.08 7.25
N PRO A 62 -11.31 -1.93 5.99
CA PRO A 62 -11.16 -0.66 5.30
C PRO A 62 -11.90 0.47 6.02
N GLY A 63 -11.21 1.59 6.23
CA GLY A 63 -11.83 2.79 6.77
C GLY A 63 -12.70 3.51 5.71
N PRO A 64 -13.68 4.31 6.14
CA PRO A 64 -14.69 4.86 5.24
C PRO A 64 -14.18 6.04 4.38
N SER A 65 -13.00 6.60 4.67
CA SER A 65 -12.54 7.85 4.07
C SER A 65 -11.51 7.63 2.96
N GLU A 66 -11.95 7.74 1.70
CA GLU A 66 -11.07 7.77 0.54
C GLU A 66 -10.09 8.96 0.57
N LEU A 67 -10.54 10.10 1.09
CA LEU A 67 -9.68 11.27 1.28
C LEU A 67 -8.52 10.99 2.25
N SER A 68 -8.76 10.17 3.29
CA SER A 68 -7.70 9.75 4.21
C SER A 68 -6.67 8.88 3.51
N ARG A 69 -7.11 7.90 2.71
CA ARG A 69 -6.21 7.04 1.91
C ARG A 69 -5.31 7.87 0.99
N ARG A 70 -5.91 8.79 0.24
CA ARG A 70 -5.15 9.68 -0.67
C ARG A 70 -4.14 10.56 0.08
N ARG A 71 -4.50 11.08 1.25
CA ARG A 71 -3.60 11.90 2.08
C ARG A 71 -2.48 11.06 2.69
N ALA A 72 -2.76 9.83 3.10
CA ALA A 72 -1.78 8.89 3.62
C ALA A 72 -0.77 8.50 2.52
N ALA A 73 -1.25 8.15 1.32
CA ALA A 73 -0.39 7.87 0.17
C ALA A 73 0.53 9.04 -0.20
N LYS A 74 0.01 10.28 -0.22
CA LYS A 74 0.82 11.49 -0.45
C LYS A 74 1.91 11.73 0.62
N ARG A 75 1.75 11.16 1.81
CA ARG A 75 2.72 11.23 2.91
C ARG A 75 3.65 10.02 2.97
N GLY A 76 3.54 9.08 2.02
CA GLY A 76 4.31 7.84 2.03
C GLY A 76 3.88 6.87 3.13
N TRP A 77 2.68 7.00 3.68
CA TRP A 77 2.16 6.07 4.67
C TRP A 77 1.59 4.84 3.98
N VAL A 78 1.99 3.67 4.47
CA VAL A 78 1.75 2.36 3.86
C VAL A 78 0.71 1.56 4.65
N PRO A 79 -0.05 0.66 4.02
CA PRO A 79 -1.08 -0.12 4.70
C PRO A 79 -0.50 -1.17 5.67
N PRO A 80 -1.33 -1.77 6.55
CA PRO A 80 -0.93 -2.84 7.46
C PRO A 80 -0.17 -3.99 6.82
N LEU A 81 -0.63 -4.45 5.65
CA LEU A 81 -0.02 -5.56 4.91
C LEU A 81 1.35 -5.24 4.31
N ALA A 82 1.81 -3.99 4.42
CA ALA A 82 3.15 -3.62 4.00
C ALA A 82 4.22 -3.93 5.07
N TRP A 83 3.81 -4.36 6.26
CA TRP A 83 4.70 -4.67 7.37
C TRP A 83 4.61 -6.16 7.72
N ASP A 84 5.76 -6.79 7.89
CA ASP A 84 5.90 -8.15 8.45
C ASP A 84 6.08 -8.06 9.98
N ASP A 85 6.99 -7.22 10.46
CA ASP A 85 7.17 -6.80 11.85
C ASP A 85 7.20 -5.26 11.96
N ILE A 86 6.01 -4.69 12.17
CA ILE A 86 5.82 -3.24 12.27
C ILE A 86 6.62 -2.57 13.40
N ASP A 87 7.09 -3.33 14.40
CA ASP A 87 7.86 -2.83 15.54
C ASP A 87 9.38 -2.85 15.32
N ASP A 88 9.90 -3.63 14.36
CA ASP A 88 11.34 -3.65 14.06
C ASP A 88 11.77 -2.30 13.46
N PRO A 89 12.63 -1.52 14.14
CA PRO A 89 13.07 -0.22 13.64
C PRO A 89 13.85 -0.31 12.32
N ASN A 90 14.44 -1.46 12.01
CA ASN A 90 15.20 -1.68 10.78
C ASN A 90 14.34 -2.20 9.63
N GLU A 91 13.09 -2.60 9.90
CA GLU A 91 12.19 -3.04 8.84
C GLU A 91 11.86 -1.90 7.88
N VAL A 92 11.95 -2.23 6.61
CA VAL A 92 11.51 -1.38 5.50
C VAL A 92 10.20 -1.96 4.98
N PRO A 93 9.11 -1.17 4.94
CA PRO A 93 7.82 -1.69 4.56
C PRO A 93 7.85 -2.15 3.10
N ASN A 94 7.35 -3.35 2.86
CA ASN A 94 7.05 -3.82 1.53
C ASN A 94 5.84 -3.03 1.03
N MET A 95 6.08 -1.98 0.25
CA MET A 95 5.03 -1.07 -0.22
C MET A 95 4.00 -1.72 -1.14
N GLY A 96 3.93 -3.06 -1.19
CA GLY A 96 3.11 -3.81 -2.10
C GLY A 96 3.28 -3.17 -3.45
N GLY A 97 4.55 -2.91 -3.82
CA GLY A 97 4.84 -2.54 -5.17
C GLY A 97 4.00 -3.53 -5.95
N LEU A 98 3.14 -3.01 -6.83
CA LEU A 98 3.07 -3.68 -8.11
C LEU A 98 4.52 -4.06 -8.32
N VAL A 99 4.85 -5.35 -8.31
CA VAL A 99 6.02 -5.75 -9.06
C VAL A 99 5.68 -5.03 -10.36
N GLN A 100 6.38 -3.93 -10.64
CA GLN A 100 6.27 -3.25 -11.91
C GLN A 100 7.01 -4.25 -12.77
N VAL A 101 6.38 -5.40 -12.96
CA VAL A 101 6.73 -6.45 -13.87
C VAL A 101 6.77 -5.62 -15.12
N SER A 102 8.00 -5.37 -15.55
CA SER A 102 8.23 -4.40 -16.61
C SER A 102 7.33 -4.83 -17.76
N PHE A 103 6.85 -3.89 -18.57
CA PHE A 103 6.02 -4.26 -19.72
C PHE A 103 6.58 -5.50 -20.47
N PRO A 104 7.90 -5.60 -20.73
CA PRO A 104 8.56 -6.82 -21.20
C PRO A 104 8.25 -8.10 -20.42
N ASP A 105 8.43 -8.10 -19.11
CA ASP A 105 8.28 -9.30 -18.28
C ASP A 105 6.81 -9.71 -18.21
N ARG A 106 5.89 -8.73 -18.16
CA ARG A 106 4.45 -8.97 -18.08
C ARG A 106 3.91 -9.49 -19.40
N TYR A 107 4.46 -8.99 -20.51
CA TYR A 107 4.15 -9.48 -21.84
C TYR A 107 4.64 -10.92 -22.02
N ARG A 108 5.89 -11.24 -21.65
CA ARG A 108 6.44 -12.62 -21.73
C ARG A 108 5.65 -13.60 -20.87
N GLU A 109 5.27 -13.22 -19.66
CA GLU A 109 4.42 -14.05 -18.81
C GLU A 109 3.09 -14.38 -19.51
N LEU A 110 2.36 -13.35 -19.99
CA LEU A 110 1.07 -13.57 -20.65
C LEU A 110 1.19 -14.30 -21.99
N ARG A 111 2.29 -14.10 -22.73
CA ARG A 111 2.51 -14.71 -24.05
C ARG A 111 3.05 -16.14 -23.95
N GLU A 112 4.07 -16.37 -23.14
CA GLU A 112 4.82 -17.62 -23.09
C GLU A 112 4.26 -18.59 -22.04
N HIS A 113 3.82 -18.07 -20.89
CA HIS A 113 3.34 -18.92 -19.79
C HIS A 113 1.83 -19.11 -19.82
N VAL A 114 1.07 -18.05 -20.15
CA VAL A 114 -0.40 -18.14 -20.28
C VAL A 114 -0.84 -18.49 -21.71
N GLY A 115 -0.02 -18.18 -22.72
CA GLY A 115 -0.31 -18.54 -24.12
C GLY A 115 -1.29 -17.60 -24.83
N LEU A 116 -1.51 -16.39 -24.31
CA LEU A 116 -2.47 -15.44 -24.91
C LEU A 116 -1.97 -14.87 -26.24
N SER A 117 -2.91 -14.60 -27.15
CA SER A 117 -2.65 -13.82 -28.35
C SER A 117 -2.38 -12.35 -28.02
N PRO A 118 -1.68 -11.60 -28.88
CA PRO A 118 -1.47 -10.16 -28.68
C PRO A 118 -2.77 -9.36 -28.46
N GLY A 119 -3.88 -9.75 -29.12
CA GLY A 119 -5.19 -9.12 -28.92
C GLY A 119 -5.72 -9.34 -27.50
N GLU A 120 -5.73 -10.60 -27.03
CA GLU A 120 -6.16 -10.94 -25.68
C GLU A 120 -5.26 -10.31 -24.60
N ILE A 121 -3.97 -10.17 -24.87
CA ILE A 121 -3.04 -9.46 -23.98
C ILE A 121 -3.42 -7.98 -23.87
N ALA A 122 -3.75 -7.31 -24.99
CA ALA A 122 -4.19 -5.91 -24.96
C ALA A 122 -5.44 -5.74 -24.10
N ASP A 123 -6.43 -6.61 -24.28
CA ASP A 123 -7.68 -6.62 -23.49
C ASP A 123 -7.40 -6.89 -22.01
N ARG A 124 -6.55 -7.89 -21.71
CA ARG A 124 -6.14 -8.27 -20.35
C ARG A 124 -5.40 -7.15 -19.63
N LEU A 125 -4.59 -6.38 -20.36
CA LEU A 125 -3.86 -5.22 -19.86
C LEU A 125 -4.73 -3.95 -19.79
N GLY A 126 -5.93 -3.98 -20.39
CA GLY A 126 -6.84 -2.82 -20.44
C GLY A 126 -6.32 -1.68 -21.33
N ILE A 127 -5.54 -2.00 -22.36
CA ILE A 127 -4.97 -1.04 -23.31
C ILE A 127 -5.46 -1.31 -24.72
N LYS A 128 -5.38 -0.30 -25.60
CA LYS A 128 -5.64 -0.50 -27.03
C LYS A 128 -4.55 -1.36 -27.65
N PHE A 129 -4.93 -2.18 -28.63
CA PHE A 129 -3.98 -2.98 -29.40
C PHE A 129 -2.85 -2.16 -30.04
N GLU A 130 -3.17 -0.96 -30.55
CA GLU A 130 -2.19 -0.02 -31.10
C GLU A 130 -1.15 0.42 -30.06
N SER A 131 -1.57 0.61 -28.80
CA SER A 131 -0.66 0.96 -27.70
C SER A 131 0.24 -0.22 -27.33
N LEU A 132 -0.28 -1.45 -27.41
CA LEU A 132 0.52 -2.67 -27.24
C LEU A 132 1.59 -2.77 -28.35
N GLN A 133 1.22 -2.54 -29.61
CA GLN A 133 2.15 -2.55 -30.74
C GLN A 133 3.28 -1.53 -30.58
N GLN A 134 2.95 -0.30 -30.16
CA GLN A 134 3.96 0.73 -29.90
C GLN A 134 4.92 0.36 -28.77
N GLN A 135 4.41 -0.27 -27.70
CA GLN A 135 5.25 -0.73 -26.60
C GLN A 135 6.17 -1.88 -27.05
N LEU A 136 5.67 -2.86 -27.81
CA LEU A 136 6.51 -3.94 -28.36
C LEU A 136 7.62 -3.40 -29.27
N LEU A 137 7.32 -2.40 -30.12
CA LEU A 137 8.32 -1.74 -30.95
C LEU A 137 9.38 -1.03 -30.10
N ARG A 138 8.96 -0.27 -29.08
CA ARG A 138 9.88 0.45 -28.17
C ARG A 138 10.84 -0.50 -27.43
N TYR A 139 10.39 -1.71 -27.12
CA TYR A 139 11.20 -2.73 -26.42
C TYR A 139 11.88 -3.74 -27.36
N GLY A 140 11.73 -3.60 -28.69
CA GLY A 140 12.35 -4.50 -29.68
C GLY A 140 11.75 -5.90 -29.72
N MET A 141 10.47 -6.05 -29.37
CA MET A 141 9.76 -7.34 -29.21
C MET A 141 8.73 -7.59 -30.33
N SER A 142 9.01 -7.14 -31.55
CA SER A 142 8.07 -7.24 -32.69
C SER A 142 7.83 -8.68 -33.17
N GLU A 143 8.69 -9.63 -32.81
CA GLU A 143 8.50 -11.06 -33.11
C GLU A 143 7.19 -11.61 -32.51
N GLY A 144 6.73 -11.04 -31.39
CA GLY A 144 5.50 -11.44 -30.72
C GLY A 144 4.21 -11.05 -31.44
N LEU A 145 4.26 -10.22 -32.50
CA LEU A 145 3.08 -9.77 -33.25
C LEU A 145 2.64 -10.76 -34.33
N ALA A 146 3.48 -11.72 -34.68
CA ALA A 146 3.26 -12.66 -35.78
C ALA A 146 2.74 -14.01 -35.26
N SER A 147 1.48 -14.08 -34.81
CA SER A 147 0.72 -15.33 -34.61
C SER A 147 -0.75 -15.03 -34.39
#